data_AF-A0A7V4THA7-F1
#
_entry.id   AF-A0A7V4THA7-F1
#
_cell.length_a   1.000
_cell.length_b   1.000
_cell.length_c   1.000
_cell.angle_alpha   90.00
_cell.angle_beta   90.00
_cell.angle_gamma   90.00
#
_symmetry.space_group_name_H-M   'P 1'
#
loop_
_entity.id
_entity.type
_entity.pdbx_description
1 polymer ?
#
loop_
_entity_poly.entity_id
_entity_poly.type
_entity_poly.pdbx_seq_one_letter_code
_entity_poly.pdbx_strand_id
1 'polypeptide(L)'
;MSQESLLDHVLTRLQSFGPRPSASHKEREFLLFVQETLDHLGLQTEQEGFRAPATYTWAYLVFWLGLAQAGLVLPRIPLLSAISSLVLLVLEYFELSTFPLVSWLFRFHTSGNVLGKNGEDPEVVLLAHADSATTSIFFHPRFVTSPRVSLLLFIIASLAITGVSVLTVFFPLKLWFWIALPFALYQKSVTEGPGF
;
A
#
# COMPACT_ATOMS: atom_id res chain seq x y z
N MET A 1 -6.68 -38.89 5.60
CA MET A 1 -5.48 -38.39 6.33
C MET A 1 -5.94 -38.07 7.75
N SER A 2 -5.20 -38.45 8.80
CA SER A 2 -5.56 -38.03 10.17
C SER A 2 -5.39 -36.50 10.29
N GLN A 3 -6.11 -35.85 11.22
CA GLN A 3 -6.01 -34.40 11.41
C GLN A 3 -4.59 -33.94 11.76
N GLU A 4 -3.87 -34.71 12.59
CA GLU A 4 -2.45 -34.46 12.90
C GLU A 4 -1.57 -34.55 11.64
N SER A 5 -1.80 -35.55 10.79
CA SER A 5 -1.08 -35.69 9.52
C SER A 5 -1.40 -34.57 8.52
N LEU A 6 -2.57 -33.94 8.59
CA LEU A 6 -2.92 -32.78 7.76
C LEU A 6 -2.20 -31.52 8.23
N LEU A 7 -2.16 -31.28 9.55
CA LEU A 7 -1.49 -30.12 10.10
C LEU A 7 0.01 -30.13 9.75
N ASP A 8 0.67 -31.27 9.93
CA ASP A 8 2.08 -31.44 9.59
C ASP A 8 2.33 -31.23 8.09
N HIS A 9 1.43 -31.75 7.24
CA HIS A 9 1.48 -31.54 5.80
C HIS A 9 1.36 -30.05 5.43
N VAL A 10 0.38 -29.35 6.02
CA VAL A 10 0.16 -27.91 5.80
C VAL A 10 1.37 -27.12 6.24
N LEU A 11 1.87 -27.32 7.46
CA LEU A 11 3.04 -26.60 7.99
C LEU A 11 4.29 -26.81 7.11
N THR A 12 4.53 -28.05 6.69
CA THR A 12 5.65 -28.37 5.78
C THR A 12 5.48 -27.66 4.43
N ARG A 13 4.27 -27.62 3.90
CA ARG A 13 4.00 -26.97 2.62
C ARG A 13 4.11 -25.44 2.71
N LEU A 14 3.63 -24.84 3.80
CA LEU A 14 3.75 -23.39 4.05
C LEU A 14 5.20 -22.91 4.00
N GLN A 15 6.14 -23.70 4.53
CA GLN A 15 7.57 -23.37 4.48
C GLN A 15 8.12 -23.34 3.05
N SER A 16 7.53 -24.10 2.11
CA SER A 16 8.03 -24.20 0.74
C SER A 16 7.62 -23.02 -0.18
N PHE A 17 6.53 -22.32 0.11
CA PHE A 17 6.01 -21.26 -0.78
C PHE A 17 6.87 -19.99 -0.78
N GLY A 18 7.47 -19.64 0.37
CA GLY A 18 8.16 -18.37 0.56
C GLY A 18 7.21 -17.15 0.44
N PRO A 19 7.71 -15.97 0.02
CA PRO A 19 6.88 -14.78 -0.18
C PRO A 19 5.83 -14.98 -1.28
N ARG A 20 4.62 -14.47 -1.04
CA ARG A 20 3.44 -14.53 -1.90
C ARG A 20 2.90 -13.11 -2.15
N PRO A 21 3.59 -12.28 -2.95
CA PRO A 21 3.14 -10.91 -3.21
C PRO A 21 1.71 -10.86 -3.75
N SER A 22 0.96 -9.81 -3.39
CA SER A 22 -0.39 -9.56 -3.92
C SER A 22 -0.41 -9.62 -5.45
N ALA A 23 -1.46 -10.24 -5.99
CA ALA A 23 -1.73 -10.42 -7.41
C ALA A 23 -0.60 -11.11 -8.21
N SER A 24 0.21 -11.95 -7.56
CA SER A 24 1.35 -12.65 -8.16
C SER A 24 1.04 -14.11 -8.52
N HIS A 25 1.90 -14.74 -9.34
CA HIS A 25 1.77 -16.17 -9.64
C HIS A 25 1.86 -17.04 -8.38
N LYS A 26 2.76 -16.68 -7.44
CA LYS A 26 2.93 -17.41 -6.18
C LYS A 26 1.73 -17.29 -5.26
N GLU A 27 1.06 -16.14 -5.24
CA GLU A 27 -0.20 -15.99 -4.51
C GLU A 27 -1.26 -16.92 -5.12
N ARG A 28 -1.39 -16.98 -6.44
CA ARG A 28 -2.35 -17.88 -7.09
C ARG A 28 -2.09 -19.35 -6.79
N GLU A 29 -0.84 -19.80 -6.89
CA GLU A 29 -0.45 -21.16 -6.50
C GLU A 29 -0.81 -21.45 -5.02
N PHE A 30 -0.61 -20.46 -4.15
CA PHE A 30 -0.95 -20.60 -2.74
C PHE A 30 -2.46 -20.66 -2.50
N LEU A 31 -3.25 -19.83 -3.20
CA LEU A 31 -4.71 -19.85 -3.11
C LEU A 31 -5.28 -21.20 -3.58
N LEU A 32 -4.71 -21.80 -4.64
CA LEU A 32 -5.07 -23.16 -5.06
C LEU A 32 -4.80 -24.19 -3.96
N PHE A 33 -3.62 -24.13 -3.33
CA PHE A 33 -3.30 -24.99 -2.21
C PHE A 33 -4.26 -24.81 -1.01
N VAL A 34 -4.64 -23.56 -0.70
CA VAL A 34 -5.62 -23.27 0.36
C VAL A 34 -6.98 -23.86 0.00
N GLN A 35 -7.43 -23.72 -1.24
CA GLN A 35 -8.68 -24.29 -1.73
C GLN A 35 -8.68 -25.82 -1.58
N GLU A 36 -7.65 -26.50 -2.09
CA GLU A 36 -7.48 -27.95 -1.97
C GLU A 36 -7.50 -28.41 -0.49
N THR A 37 -6.86 -27.64 0.39
CA THR A 37 -6.82 -27.95 1.83
C THR A 37 -8.21 -27.83 2.46
N LEU A 38 -9.00 -26.81 2.10
CA LEU A 38 -10.36 -26.62 2.60
C LEU A 38 -11.32 -27.68 2.03
N ASP A 39 -11.17 -28.07 0.75
CA ASP A 39 -11.91 -29.18 0.14
C ASP A 39 -11.63 -30.50 0.87
N HIS A 40 -10.37 -30.76 1.22
CA HIS A 40 -9.99 -31.95 1.99
C HIS A 40 -10.55 -31.97 3.43
N LEU A 41 -10.89 -30.81 3.97
CA LEU A 41 -11.61 -30.67 5.24
C LEU A 41 -13.13 -30.88 5.10
N GLY A 42 -13.62 -31.12 3.87
CA GLY A 42 -15.05 -31.33 3.59
C GLY A 42 -15.87 -30.04 3.51
N LEU A 43 -15.21 -28.89 3.33
CA LEU A 43 -15.88 -27.61 3.13
C LEU A 43 -16.27 -27.43 1.67
N GLN A 44 -17.35 -26.71 1.42
CA GLN A 44 -17.69 -26.23 0.08
C GLN A 44 -16.81 -25.03 -0.24
N THR A 45 -15.90 -25.20 -1.20
CA THR A 45 -14.98 -24.11 -1.57
C THR A 45 -15.44 -23.31 -2.77
N GLU A 46 -15.09 -22.03 -2.76
CA GLU A 46 -15.35 -21.09 -3.83
C GLU A 46 -14.16 -20.14 -3.94
N GLN A 47 -13.75 -19.81 -5.18
CA GLN A 47 -12.72 -18.82 -5.43
C GLN A 47 -13.32 -17.59 -6.09
N GLU A 48 -13.17 -16.43 -5.44
CA GLU A 48 -13.68 -15.15 -5.91
C GLU A 48 -12.52 -14.30 -6.44
N GLY A 49 -12.43 -14.16 -7.77
CA GLY A 49 -11.41 -13.33 -8.41
C GLY A 49 -11.76 -11.85 -8.40
N PHE A 50 -10.76 -10.99 -8.15
CA PHE A 50 -10.91 -9.53 -8.24
C PHE A 50 -9.66 -8.87 -8.81
N ARG A 51 -9.81 -7.64 -9.34
CA ARG A 51 -8.68 -6.84 -9.82
C ARG A 51 -7.97 -6.17 -8.65
N ALA A 52 -6.66 -6.34 -8.58
CA ALA A 52 -5.82 -5.87 -7.50
C ALA A 52 -4.52 -5.24 -8.01
N PRO A 53 -3.94 -4.28 -7.27
CA PRO A 53 -2.60 -3.81 -7.57
C PRO A 53 -1.57 -4.86 -7.10
N ALA A 54 -0.55 -5.12 -7.92
CA ALA A 54 0.55 -6.00 -7.52
C ALA A 54 1.49 -5.36 -6.48
N THR A 55 1.43 -4.03 -6.36
CA THR A 55 2.16 -3.27 -5.35
C THR A 55 1.44 -1.95 -5.07
N TYR A 56 1.44 -1.52 -3.82
CA TYR A 56 0.96 -0.19 -3.42
C TYR A 56 1.93 0.92 -3.85
N THR A 57 3.18 0.57 -4.21
CA THR A 57 4.26 1.51 -4.55
C THR A 57 3.84 2.57 -5.57
N TRP A 58 3.03 2.21 -6.57
CA TRP A 58 2.60 3.14 -7.61
C TRP A 58 1.76 4.29 -7.08
N ALA A 59 0.81 4.01 -6.18
CA ALA A 59 0.00 5.06 -5.56
C ALA A 59 0.86 5.99 -4.69
N TYR A 60 1.79 5.41 -3.91
CA TYR A 60 2.71 6.22 -3.09
C TYR A 60 3.68 7.05 -3.93
N LEU A 61 4.15 6.56 -5.09
CA LEU A 61 4.95 7.36 -6.01
C LEU A 61 4.18 8.58 -6.53
N VAL A 62 2.89 8.44 -6.82
CA VAL A 62 2.03 9.59 -7.19
C VAL A 62 2.01 10.63 -6.07
N PHE A 63 1.82 10.21 -4.83
CA PHE A 63 1.82 11.15 -3.69
C PHE A 63 3.18 11.77 -3.45
N TRP A 64 4.26 10.98 -3.38
CA TRP A 64 5.61 11.48 -3.12
C TRP A 64 6.08 12.46 -4.19
N LEU A 65 5.95 12.10 -5.47
CA LEU A 65 6.37 12.95 -6.58
C LEU A 65 5.45 14.16 -6.74
N GLY A 66 4.15 13.98 -6.55
CA GLY A 66 3.17 15.07 -6.65
C GLY A 66 3.35 16.13 -5.55
N LEU A 67 3.56 15.71 -4.30
CA LEU A 67 3.77 16.64 -3.19
C LEU A 67 5.15 17.29 -3.25
N ALA A 68 6.20 16.56 -3.66
CA ALA A 68 7.50 17.15 -3.95
C ALA A 68 7.39 18.20 -5.08
N GLN A 69 6.66 17.89 -6.15
CA GLN A 69 6.36 18.84 -7.23
C GLN A 69 5.64 20.08 -6.70
N ALA A 70 4.64 19.92 -5.83
CA ALA A 70 3.94 21.04 -5.22
C ALA A 70 4.91 21.95 -4.44
N GLY A 71 5.80 21.38 -3.62
CA GLY A 71 6.83 22.13 -2.92
C GLY A 71 7.81 22.88 -3.85
N LEU A 72 8.22 22.25 -4.95
CA LEU A 72 9.16 22.84 -5.93
C LEU A 72 8.53 23.95 -6.79
N VAL A 73 7.22 23.89 -7.04
CA VAL A 73 6.48 24.90 -7.81
C VAL A 73 6.09 26.11 -6.96
N LEU A 74 6.03 25.96 -5.63
CA LEU A 74 5.69 27.00 -4.66
C LEU A 74 6.32 28.38 -4.95
N PRO A 75 7.64 28.54 -5.18
CA PRO A 75 8.25 29.86 -5.35
C PRO A 75 7.92 30.52 -6.71
N ARG A 76 7.41 29.75 -7.69
CA ARG A 76 7.10 30.25 -9.04
C ARG A 76 5.60 30.51 -9.22
N ILE A 77 4.76 29.55 -8.80
CA ILE A 77 3.31 29.60 -8.99
C ILE A 77 2.63 29.09 -7.71
N PRO A 78 2.51 29.94 -6.65
CA PRO A 78 1.95 29.53 -5.36
C PRO A 78 0.55 28.95 -5.44
N LEU A 79 -0.31 29.53 -6.29
CA LEU A 79 -1.68 29.04 -6.48
C LEU A 79 -1.72 27.62 -7.03
N LEU A 80 -0.88 27.30 -8.02
CA LEU A 80 -0.80 25.94 -8.57
C LEU A 80 -0.27 24.95 -7.53
N SER A 81 0.72 25.36 -6.74
CA SER A 81 1.24 24.56 -5.62
C SER A 81 0.17 24.26 -4.57
N ALA A 82 -0.64 25.27 -4.20
CA ALA A 82 -1.72 25.10 -3.23
C ALA A 82 -2.82 24.17 -3.76
N ILE A 83 -3.24 24.35 -5.02
CA ILE A 83 -4.26 23.49 -5.63
C ILE A 83 -3.74 22.05 -5.75
N SER A 84 -2.52 21.84 -6.27
CA SER A 84 -1.98 20.49 -6.47
C SER A 84 -1.76 19.76 -5.15
N SER A 85 -1.17 20.41 -4.15
CA SER A 85 -0.96 19.82 -2.82
C SER A 85 -2.28 19.51 -2.12
N LEU A 86 -3.28 20.39 -2.20
CA LEU A 86 -4.59 20.16 -1.59
C LEU A 86 -5.31 18.97 -2.23
N VAL A 87 -5.30 18.86 -3.56
CA VAL A 87 -5.88 17.70 -4.27
C VAL A 87 -5.17 16.41 -3.84
N LEU A 88 -3.84 16.41 -3.80
CA LEU A 88 -3.07 15.24 -3.38
C LEU A 88 -3.30 14.87 -1.93
N LEU A 89 -3.41 15.84 -1.02
CA LEU A 89 -3.71 15.60 0.40
C LEU A 89 -5.10 14.96 0.58
N VAL A 90 -6.10 15.42 -0.18
CA VAL A 90 -7.44 14.83 -0.15
C VAL A 90 -7.40 13.41 -0.70
N LEU A 91 -6.72 13.17 -1.82
CA LEU A 91 -6.56 11.83 -2.39
C LEU A 91 -5.81 10.89 -1.43
N GLU A 92 -4.75 11.38 -0.79
CA GLU A 92 -3.98 10.65 0.23
C GLU A 92 -4.86 10.29 1.43
N TYR A 93 -5.68 11.22 1.92
CA TYR A 93 -6.61 10.97 3.01
C TYR A 93 -7.57 9.82 2.70
N PHE A 94 -8.17 9.81 1.51
CA PHE A 94 -9.06 8.73 1.09
C PHE A 94 -8.31 7.40 0.94
N GLU A 95 -7.12 7.44 0.34
CA GLU A 95 -6.28 6.25 0.18
C GLU A 95 -5.92 5.60 1.52
N LEU A 96 -5.50 6.41 2.50
CA LEU A 96 -5.20 5.96 3.86
C LEU A 96 -6.46 5.53 4.64
N SER A 97 -7.63 6.07 4.28
CA SER A 97 -8.93 5.71 4.86
C SER A 97 -9.59 4.52 4.18
N THR A 98 -8.83 3.69 3.46
CA THR A 98 -9.29 2.47 2.77
C THR A 98 -10.21 2.71 1.55
N PHE A 99 -10.28 3.94 1.05
CA PHE A 99 -10.96 4.26 -0.22
C PHE A 99 -9.89 4.42 -1.33
N PRO A 100 -9.60 3.36 -2.11
CA PRO A 100 -8.45 3.34 -3.02
C PRO A 100 -8.73 4.20 -4.26
N LEU A 101 -8.63 5.53 -4.18
CA LEU A 101 -8.86 6.40 -5.33
C LEU A 101 -7.68 6.36 -6.30
N VAL A 102 -6.46 6.33 -5.78
CA VAL A 102 -5.24 6.35 -6.58
C VAL A 102 -4.80 4.92 -6.89
N SER A 103 -4.83 4.00 -5.92
CA SER A 103 -4.51 2.59 -6.20
C SER A 103 -5.45 1.94 -7.21
N TRP A 104 -6.68 2.44 -7.35
CA TRP A 104 -7.64 1.92 -8.33
C TRP A 104 -7.13 2.01 -9.78
N LEU A 105 -6.31 3.03 -10.08
CA LEU A 105 -5.68 3.22 -11.39
C LEU A 105 -4.63 2.15 -11.71
N PHE A 106 -4.09 1.47 -10.69
CA PHE A 106 -2.98 0.52 -10.82
C PHE A 106 -3.40 -0.95 -10.65
N ARG A 107 -4.70 -1.26 -10.79
CA ARG A 107 -5.25 -2.61 -10.65
C ARG A 107 -5.15 -3.41 -11.96
N PHE A 108 -3.91 -3.59 -12.41
CA PHE A 108 -3.61 -4.27 -13.68
C PHE A 108 -3.60 -5.79 -13.58
N HIS A 109 -3.61 -6.33 -12.35
CA HIS A 109 -3.50 -7.76 -12.10
C HIS A 109 -4.76 -8.30 -11.43
N THR A 110 -4.89 -9.62 -11.42
CA THR A 110 -5.97 -10.34 -10.73
C THR A 110 -5.40 -11.09 -9.53
N SER A 111 -6.05 -10.90 -8.39
CA SER A 111 -5.92 -11.67 -7.15
C SER A 111 -7.26 -12.37 -6.89
N GLY A 112 -7.38 -13.10 -5.79
CA GLY A 112 -8.62 -13.75 -5.43
C GLY A 112 -8.72 -14.09 -3.95
N ASN A 113 -9.96 -14.26 -3.49
CA ASN A 113 -10.27 -14.83 -2.19
C ASN A 113 -10.59 -16.31 -2.36
N VAL A 114 -10.31 -17.09 -1.33
CA VAL A 114 -10.77 -18.48 -1.23
C VAL A 114 -11.69 -18.56 -0.03
N LEU A 115 -12.91 -19.02 -0.27
CA LEU A 115 -13.94 -19.23 0.74
C LEU A 115 -14.08 -20.73 0.97
N GLY A 116 -14.22 -21.14 2.23
CA GLY A 116 -14.63 -22.48 2.61
C GLY A 116 -15.86 -22.39 3.49
N LYS A 117 -16.99 -22.96 3.04
CA LYS A 117 -18.30 -22.87 3.69
C LYS A 117 -18.70 -24.22 4.28
N ASN A 118 -19.31 -24.21 5.47
CA ASN A 118 -19.94 -25.38 6.08
C ASN A 118 -21.46 -25.12 6.20
N GLY A 119 -22.16 -25.19 5.05
CA GLY A 119 -23.54 -24.72 4.91
C GLY A 119 -23.64 -23.28 4.44
N GLU A 120 -24.87 -22.84 4.12
CA GLU A 120 -25.15 -21.52 3.53
C GLU A 120 -25.15 -20.37 4.57
N ASP A 121 -25.54 -20.66 5.81
CA ASP A 121 -25.68 -19.66 6.88
C ASP A 121 -24.68 -19.94 8.03
N PRO A 122 -23.40 -19.55 7.89
CA PRO A 122 -22.40 -19.81 8.92
C PRO A 122 -22.61 -18.94 10.17
N GLU A 123 -22.63 -19.56 11.35
CA GLU A 123 -22.66 -18.84 12.64
C GLU A 123 -21.34 -18.14 12.98
N VAL A 124 -20.22 -18.63 12.43
CA VAL A 124 -18.86 -18.14 12.69
C VAL A 124 -18.11 -17.95 11.38
N VAL A 125 -17.50 -16.78 11.22
CA VAL A 125 -16.64 -16.45 10.07
C VAL A 125 -15.21 -16.25 10.54
N LEU A 126 -14.29 -17.08 10.03
CA LEU A 126 -12.85 -16.96 10.27
C LEU A 126 -12.18 -16.32 9.05
N LEU A 127 -11.38 -15.29 9.29
CA LEU A 127 -10.75 -14.48 8.24
C LEU A 127 -9.23 -14.43 8.45
N ALA A 128 -8.49 -14.61 7.36
CA ALA A 128 -7.04 -14.45 7.32
C ALA A 128 -6.63 -13.91 5.95
N HIS A 129 -5.58 -13.09 5.91
CA HIS A 129 -4.98 -12.67 4.64
C HIS A 129 -3.94 -13.70 4.18
N ALA A 130 -3.96 -14.03 2.88
CA ALA A 130 -3.11 -15.08 2.31
C ALA A 130 -1.80 -14.54 1.73
N ASP A 131 -1.83 -13.29 1.28
CA ASP A 131 -0.74 -12.60 0.62
C ASP A 131 0.33 -12.13 1.63
N SER A 132 1.48 -11.76 1.09
CA SER A 132 2.58 -11.15 1.83
C SER A 132 2.95 -9.82 1.19
N ALA A 133 3.41 -8.87 2.01
CA ALA A 133 3.92 -7.61 1.50
C ALA A 133 5.01 -7.82 0.43
N THR A 134 4.84 -7.16 -0.71
CA THR A 134 5.84 -7.16 -1.78
C THR A 134 7.15 -6.56 -1.26
N THR A 135 8.27 -7.26 -1.44
CA THR A 135 9.59 -6.70 -1.14
C THR A 135 9.84 -5.48 -2.01
N SER A 136 10.08 -4.34 -1.38
CA SER A 136 10.35 -3.08 -2.07
C SER A 136 11.54 -2.39 -1.40
N ILE A 137 12.31 -1.64 -2.19
CA ILE A 137 13.43 -0.85 -1.67
C ILE A 137 12.96 0.15 -0.60
N PHE A 138 11.72 0.63 -0.72
CA PHE A 138 11.08 1.51 0.24
C PHE A 138 10.80 0.84 1.59
N PHE A 139 10.95 -0.49 1.70
CA PHE A 139 10.71 -1.27 2.91
C PHE A 139 11.96 -2.06 3.33
N HIS A 140 13.12 -1.71 2.77
CA HIS A 140 14.36 -2.32 3.19
C HIS A 140 14.62 -1.94 4.67
N PRO A 141 14.97 -2.91 5.56
CA PRO A 141 15.13 -2.65 6.99
C PRO A 141 16.16 -1.57 7.35
N ARG A 142 17.11 -1.29 6.44
CA ARG A 142 18.09 -0.20 6.59
C ARG A 142 17.46 1.19 6.46
N PHE A 143 16.34 1.34 5.74
CA PHE A 143 15.69 2.63 5.47
C PHE A 143 14.42 2.82 6.30
N VAL A 144 13.72 1.74 6.61
CA VAL A 144 12.49 1.78 7.42
C VAL A 144 12.69 0.98 8.69
N THR A 145 13.33 1.62 9.66
CA THR A 145 13.52 1.05 11.01
C THR A 145 12.22 1.04 11.82
N SER A 146 11.30 1.96 11.52
CA SER A 146 9.97 2.03 12.12
C SER A 146 8.93 2.44 11.07
N PRO A 147 8.17 1.49 10.49
CA PRO A 147 7.15 1.77 9.48
C PRO A 147 6.13 2.82 9.94
N ARG A 148 5.74 2.77 11.21
CA ARG A 148 4.79 3.73 11.79
C ARG A 148 5.36 5.15 11.81
N VAL A 149 6.62 5.32 12.18
CA VAL A 149 7.26 6.65 12.18
C VAL A 149 7.39 7.17 10.75
N SER A 150 7.80 6.33 9.79
CA SER A 150 7.86 6.72 8.37
C SER A 150 6.51 7.18 7.83
N LEU A 151 5.42 6.46 8.16
CA LEU A 151 4.07 6.85 7.76
C LEU A 151 3.65 8.20 8.38
N LEU A 152 3.91 8.40 9.68
CA LEU A 152 3.58 9.66 10.35
C LEU A 152 4.38 10.84 9.79
N LEU A 153 5.67 10.66 9.51
CA LEU A 153 6.50 11.68 8.89
C LEU A 153 6.02 12.03 7.48
N PHE A 154 5.58 11.03 6.71
CA PHE A 154 4.97 11.25 5.41
C PHE A 154 3.71 12.11 5.52
N ILE A 155 2.77 11.75 6.40
CA ILE A 155 1.53 12.52 6.63
C ILE A 155 1.84 13.97 7.09
N ILE A 156 2.77 14.13 8.03
CA ILE A 156 3.18 15.45 8.52
C ILE A 156 3.78 16.28 7.37
N ALA A 157 4.61 15.68 6.51
CA ALA A 157 5.17 16.36 5.36
C ALA A 157 4.08 16.80 4.37
N SER A 158 3.10 15.94 4.07
CA SER A 158 1.96 16.27 3.21
C SER A 158 1.16 17.46 3.76
N LEU A 159 0.86 17.44 5.06
CA LEU A 159 0.17 18.53 5.75
C LEU A 159 0.98 19.83 5.75
N ALA A 160 2.29 19.74 6.02
CA ALA A 160 3.18 20.90 6.08
C ALA A 160 3.32 21.56 4.70
N ILE A 161 3.57 20.78 3.64
CA ILE A 161 3.65 21.29 2.26
C ILE A 161 2.34 21.98 1.89
N THR A 162 1.20 21.32 2.12
CA THR A 162 -0.11 21.89 1.78
C THR A 162 -0.40 23.17 2.57
N GLY A 163 -0.17 23.16 3.88
CA GLY A 163 -0.38 24.31 4.74
C GLY A 163 0.47 25.51 4.34
N VAL A 164 1.76 25.28 4.06
CA VAL A 164 2.68 26.33 3.59
C VAL A 164 2.28 26.85 2.22
N SER A 165 1.87 25.97 1.29
CA SER A 165 1.41 26.38 -0.04
C SER A 165 0.17 27.25 0.03
N VAL A 166 -0.83 26.87 0.85
CA VAL A 166 -2.03 27.68 1.09
C VAL A 166 -1.68 29.02 1.72
N LEU A 167 -0.85 29.03 2.77
CA LEU A 167 -0.44 30.27 3.44
C LEU A 167 0.30 31.21 2.48
N THR A 168 1.16 30.69 1.60
CA THR A 168 1.93 31.51 0.65
C THR A 168 1.04 32.22 -0.37
N VAL A 169 -0.13 31.65 -0.71
CA VAL A 169 -1.11 32.32 -1.60
C VAL A 169 -1.64 33.60 -0.96
N PHE A 170 -1.88 33.62 0.35
CA PHE A 170 -2.41 34.79 1.07
C PHE A 170 -1.31 35.69 1.64
N PHE A 171 -0.16 35.11 1.98
CA PHE A 171 0.97 35.77 2.62
C PHE A 171 2.28 35.37 1.92
N PRO A 172 2.61 35.99 0.77
CA PRO A 172 3.76 35.61 -0.06
C PRO A 172 5.08 36.01 0.58
N LEU A 173 5.50 35.28 1.61
CA LEU A 173 6.81 35.42 2.25
C LEU A 173 7.77 34.39 1.67
N LYS A 174 8.95 34.86 1.21
CA LYS A 174 10.02 33.98 0.71
C LYS A 174 10.49 32.95 1.75
N LEU A 175 10.24 33.20 3.03
CA LEU A 175 10.58 32.30 4.14
C LEU A 175 9.82 30.97 4.07
N TRP A 176 8.58 30.98 3.55
CA TRP A 176 7.74 29.78 3.43
C TRP A 176 8.37 28.69 2.56
N PHE A 177 9.06 29.08 1.49
CA PHE A 177 9.80 28.13 0.65
C PHE A 177 10.84 27.34 1.46
N TRP A 178 11.61 28.02 2.32
CA TRP A 178 12.62 27.39 3.15
C TRP A 178 12.04 26.46 4.22
N ILE A 179 10.80 26.72 4.65
CA ILE A 179 10.07 25.84 5.57
C ILE A 179 9.55 24.60 4.84
N ALA A 180 9.06 24.73 3.60
CA ALA A 180 8.56 23.61 2.80
C ALA A 180 9.69 22.71 2.25
N LEU A 181 10.87 23.28 2.00
CA LEU A 181 11.96 22.60 1.31
C LEU A 181 12.44 21.30 2.00
N PRO A 182 12.66 21.23 3.32
CA PRO A 182 13.05 19.99 3.99
C PRO A 182 12.03 18.86 3.82
N PHE A 183 10.73 19.18 3.82
CA PHE A 183 9.67 18.20 3.64
C PHE A 183 9.61 17.68 2.19
N ALA A 184 9.77 18.59 1.22
CA ALA A 184 9.85 18.21 -0.19
C ALA A 184 11.10 17.35 -0.48
N LEU A 185 12.24 17.67 0.13
CA LEU A 185 13.46 16.89 0.01
C LEU A 185 13.35 15.52 0.70
N TYR A 186 12.67 15.44 1.85
CA TYR A 186 12.38 14.15 2.48
C TYR A 186 11.59 13.24 1.54
N GLN A 187 10.51 13.75 0.93
CA GLN A 187 9.72 12.98 -0.02
C GLN A 187 10.52 12.55 -1.26
N LYS A 188 11.41 13.41 -1.78
CA LYS A 188 12.35 13.04 -2.85
C LYS A 188 13.32 11.94 -2.41
N SER A 189 13.90 12.06 -1.22
CA SER A 189 14.86 11.06 -0.70
C SER A 189 14.24 9.69 -0.47
N VAL A 190 12.92 9.63 -0.22
CA VAL A 190 12.19 8.37 -0.18
C VAL A 190 12.17 7.71 -1.56
N THR A 191 12.14 8.48 -2.66
CA THR A 191 12.09 7.95 -4.04
C THR A 191 13.45 7.56 -4.63
N GLU A 192 14.52 8.23 -4.21
CA GLU A 192 15.89 7.94 -4.66
C GLU A 192 16.54 6.93 -3.71
N GLY A 193 16.37 5.64 -3.97
CA GLY A 193 17.23 4.62 -3.36
C GLY A 193 18.71 4.92 -3.68
N PRO A 194 19.67 4.57 -2.82
CA PRO A 194 21.08 4.80 -3.12
C PRO A 194 21.44 4.08 -4.42
N GLY A 195 21.99 4.84 -5.37
CA GLY A 195 22.50 4.31 -6.61
C GLY A 195 23.47 3.15 -6.34
N PHE A 196 23.15 2.01 -6.93
CA PHE A 196 24.09 0.94 -7.23
C PHE A 196 24.19 0.85 -8.75
#